data_AF-A0A524E5V4-F1
#
_entry.id   AF-A0A524E5V4-F1
#
_cell.length_a   1.000
_cell.length_b   1.000
_cell.length_c   1.000
_cell.angle_alpha   90.00
_cell.angle_beta   90.00
_cell.angle_gamma   90.00
#
_symmetry.space_group_name_H-M   'P 1'
#
loop_
_entity.id
_entity.type
_entity.pdbx_description
1 polymer ?
#
loop_
_entity_poly.entity_id
_entity_poly.type
_entity_poly.pdbx_seq_one_letter_code
_entity_poly.pdbx_strand_id
1 'polypeptide(L)'
;MENRLLNQFDSTISTQWPSQEIVVSYEPLNNKELFELAYHTCNSVNMRNIYIKLSLDENKGGSRAILYSNTKKFVHIESLDDNLIITKFFPEDNKDDKLATEIKANLETRKLVLSTKEKDLKNQILKSILVERKLDECANLVMLKDISRKIYFAIGDARESAAVVPIFMQAEGASLVQLALNKWMSMTQNLDQEKPFPENLVPGLLKNLMQIKKWLLNLISTHLEK
;
A
#
# COMPACT_ATOMS: atom_id res chain seq x y z
N MET A 1 2.55 -3.32 20.60
CA MET A 1 3.95 -2.88 20.48
C MET A 1 3.96 -1.57 19.69
N GLU A 2 4.71 -0.57 20.12
CA GLU A 2 4.71 0.76 19.50
C GLU A 2 5.39 0.75 18.12
N ASN A 3 4.87 1.51 17.16
CA ASN A 3 5.42 1.58 15.80
C ASN A 3 6.68 2.46 15.78
N ARG A 4 7.81 1.88 16.16
CA ARG A 4 9.11 2.58 16.25
C ARG A 4 9.50 3.31 14.97
N LEU A 5 9.18 2.76 13.79
CA LEU A 5 9.48 3.40 12.51
C LEU A 5 8.66 4.67 12.30
N LEU A 6 7.38 4.65 12.69
CA LEU A 6 6.54 5.85 12.64
C LEU A 6 7.05 6.91 13.62
N ASN A 7 7.35 6.52 14.86
CA ASN A 7 7.91 7.46 15.84
C ASN A 7 9.23 8.07 15.38
N GLN A 8 10.11 7.28 14.76
CA GLN A 8 11.36 7.77 14.20
C GLN A 8 11.11 8.71 13.01
N PHE A 9 10.10 8.42 12.20
CA PHE A 9 9.71 9.27 11.09
C PHE A 9 9.26 10.64 11.56
N ASP A 10 8.34 10.66 12.53
CA ASP A 10 7.74 11.89 13.06
C ASP A 10 8.74 12.72 13.87
N SER A 11 9.63 12.08 14.64
CA SER A 11 10.57 12.79 15.52
C SER A 11 11.84 13.31 14.84
N THR A 12 12.32 12.63 13.79
CA THR A 12 13.66 12.88 13.23
C THR A 12 13.63 13.01 11.73
N ILE A 13 13.16 11.99 11.01
CA ILE A 13 13.36 11.86 9.56
C ILE A 13 12.63 12.96 8.80
N SER A 14 11.38 13.23 9.15
CA SER A 14 10.55 14.23 8.45
C SER A 14 11.13 15.65 8.51
N THR A 15 11.99 15.94 9.49
CA THR A 15 12.57 17.28 9.70
C THR A 15 14.06 17.39 9.38
N GLN A 16 14.83 16.31 9.54
CA GLN A 16 16.30 16.37 9.52
C GLN A 16 16.91 15.65 8.32
N TRP A 17 16.21 14.70 7.71
CA TRP A 17 16.78 13.97 6.58
C TRP A 17 16.69 14.77 5.30
N PRO A 18 17.70 14.66 4.42
CA PRO A 18 17.57 15.10 3.04
C PRO A 18 16.33 14.51 2.38
N SER A 19 15.62 15.35 1.64
CA SER A 19 14.40 14.98 0.95
C SER A 19 14.31 15.57 -0.45
N GLN A 20 13.51 14.93 -1.28
CA GLN A 20 13.02 15.49 -2.54
C GLN A 20 11.51 15.37 -2.56
N GLU A 21 10.87 16.34 -3.19
CA GLU A 21 9.42 16.37 -3.35
C GLU A 21 9.01 16.51 -4.80
N ILE A 22 7.87 15.93 -5.13
CA ILE A 22 7.15 16.20 -6.36
C ILE A 22 5.72 16.58 -6.02
N VAL A 23 5.20 17.55 -6.76
CA VAL A 23 3.82 18.01 -6.67
C VAL A 23 3.11 17.59 -7.95
N VAL A 24 1.93 16.98 -7.80
CA VAL A 24 1.13 16.43 -8.90
C VAL A 24 -0.28 17.00 -8.80
N SER A 25 -0.76 17.60 -9.89
CA SER A 25 -2.14 18.09 -9.97
C SER A 25 -3.14 16.93 -10.03
N TYR A 26 -4.38 17.15 -9.60
CA TYR A 26 -5.41 16.10 -9.62
C TYR A 26 -5.89 15.77 -11.03
N GLU A 27 -6.27 16.78 -11.81
CA GLU A 27 -6.86 16.62 -13.14
C GLU A 27 -6.06 15.67 -14.04
N PRO A 28 -6.69 14.64 -14.65
CA PRO A 28 -8.15 14.41 -14.76
C PRO A 28 -8.75 13.48 -13.69
N LEU A 29 -7.99 13.13 -12.64
CA LEU A 29 -8.45 12.27 -11.55
C LEU A 29 -8.91 13.10 -10.36
N ASN A 30 -9.74 12.53 -9.47
CA ASN A 30 -10.03 13.17 -8.18
C ASN A 30 -8.97 12.86 -7.12
N ASN A 31 -9.10 13.45 -5.93
CA ASN A 31 -8.12 13.34 -4.84
C ASN A 31 -7.90 11.89 -4.41
N LYS A 32 -8.97 11.13 -4.21
CA LYS A 32 -8.89 9.71 -3.82
C LYS A 32 -8.24 8.85 -4.90
N GLU A 33 -8.64 9.03 -6.15
CA GLU A 33 -8.13 8.25 -7.28
C GLU A 33 -6.63 8.47 -7.46
N LEU A 34 -6.18 9.72 -7.45
CA LEU A 34 -4.76 10.03 -7.57
C LEU A 34 -3.96 9.55 -6.35
N PHE A 35 -4.52 9.66 -5.14
CA PHE A 35 -3.88 9.15 -3.93
C PHE A 35 -3.65 7.64 -3.98
N GLU A 36 -4.68 6.86 -4.33
CA GLU A 36 -4.54 5.40 -4.47
C GLU A 36 -3.53 5.06 -5.58
N LEU A 37 -3.57 5.76 -6.71
CA LEU A 37 -2.62 5.55 -7.80
C LEU A 37 -1.17 5.88 -7.40
N ALA A 38 -0.97 6.94 -6.64
CA ALA A 38 0.33 7.31 -6.10
C ALA A 38 0.83 6.32 -5.06
N TYR A 39 -0.06 5.81 -4.20
CA TYR A 39 0.24 4.72 -3.27
C TYR A 39 0.80 3.53 -4.03
N HIS A 40 0.06 3.03 -5.02
CA HIS A 40 0.49 1.91 -5.85
C HIS A 40 1.82 2.18 -6.57
N THR A 41 2.00 3.38 -7.11
CA THR A 41 3.21 3.75 -7.87
C THR A 41 4.45 3.87 -7.00
N CYS A 42 4.29 4.28 -5.74
CA CYS A 42 5.40 4.34 -4.78
C CYS A 42 5.67 3.01 -4.09
N ASN A 43 4.74 2.06 -4.18
CA ASN A 43 4.83 0.81 -3.46
C ASN A 43 5.63 -0.24 -4.23
N SER A 44 6.20 -1.19 -3.49
CA SER A 44 6.86 -2.36 -4.03
C SER A 44 6.87 -3.48 -3.00
N VAL A 45 7.27 -4.68 -3.40
CA VAL A 45 7.39 -5.83 -2.48
C VAL A 45 8.28 -5.54 -1.28
N ASN A 46 9.29 -4.67 -1.44
CA ASN A 46 10.26 -4.34 -0.38
C ASN A 46 9.86 -3.10 0.44
N MET A 47 8.69 -2.52 0.15
CA MET A 47 8.13 -1.39 0.87
C MET A 47 7.12 -1.87 1.89
N ARG A 48 7.22 -1.31 3.09
CA ARG A 48 6.29 -1.51 4.19
C ARG A 48 5.46 -0.25 4.36
N ASN A 49 4.13 -0.38 4.37
CA ASN A 49 3.27 0.68 4.85
C ASN A 49 3.37 0.76 6.38
N ILE A 50 3.90 1.86 6.91
CA ILE A 50 4.02 2.04 8.36
C ILE A 50 2.93 2.96 8.92
N TYR A 51 2.24 3.70 8.07
CA TYR A 51 1.14 4.57 8.48
C TYR A 51 0.23 4.89 7.30
N ILE A 52 -1.07 4.85 7.54
CA ILE A 52 -2.06 5.36 6.61
C ILE A 52 -3.22 6.01 7.33
N LYS A 53 -3.69 7.13 6.76
CA LYS A 53 -4.91 7.82 7.14
C LYS A 53 -5.60 8.27 5.86
N LEU A 54 -6.91 8.09 5.78
CA LEU A 54 -7.69 8.50 4.61
C LEU A 54 -8.60 9.67 4.96
N SER A 55 -8.82 10.55 4.00
CA SER A 55 -9.94 11.49 4.05
C SER A 55 -11.26 10.72 3.97
N LEU A 56 -12.29 11.24 4.65
CA LEU A 56 -13.66 10.71 4.57
C LEU A 56 -14.36 11.14 3.27
N ASP A 57 -13.90 12.23 2.67
CA ASP A 57 -14.44 12.80 1.43
C ASP A 57 -13.48 12.49 0.27
N GLU A 58 -14.01 11.91 -0.81
CA GLU A 58 -13.23 11.49 -1.97
C GLU A 58 -12.66 12.67 -2.78
N ASN A 59 -13.22 13.88 -2.59
CA ASN A 59 -12.87 15.09 -3.32
C ASN A 59 -12.14 16.14 -2.46
N LYS A 60 -11.62 15.74 -1.29
CA LYS A 60 -10.86 16.63 -0.41
C LYS A 60 -9.50 16.05 -0.06
N GLY A 61 -8.59 16.94 0.32
CA GLY A 61 -7.34 16.56 0.94
C GLY A 61 -7.52 15.86 2.29
N GLY A 62 -6.40 15.43 2.88
CA GLY A 62 -6.32 14.82 4.20
C GLY A 62 -5.93 13.34 4.22
N SER A 63 -5.84 12.70 3.05
CA SER A 63 -5.26 11.36 2.93
C SER A 63 -3.74 11.42 3.03
N ARG A 64 -3.15 10.54 3.84
CA ARG A 64 -1.72 10.47 4.13
C ARG A 64 -1.25 9.02 4.19
N ALA A 65 -0.12 8.71 3.57
CA ALA A 65 0.56 7.42 3.72
C ALA A 65 2.06 7.60 3.93
N ILE A 66 2.66 6.72 4.73
CA ILE A 66 4.10 6.67 4.94
C ILE A 66 4.57 5.24 4.65
N LEU A 67 5.41 5.10 3.64
CA LEU A 67 6.04 3.86 3.23
C LEU A 67 7.51 3.85 3.63
N TYR A 68 8.03 2.69 4.01
CA TYR A 68 9.41 2.48 4.40
C TYR A 68 10.04 1.34 3.59
N SER A 69 11.18 1.59 2.96
CA SER A 69 11.93 0.57 2.21
C SER A 69 12.91 -0.19 3.11
N ASN A 70 13.23 -1.42 2.73
CA ASN A 70 14.35 -2.16 3.33
C ASN A 70 15.73 -1.49 3.13
N THR A 71 15.85 -0.55 2.20
CA THR A 71 17.04 0.30 1.98
C THR A 71 17.07 1.56 2.82
N LYS A 72 16.23 1.63 3.87
CA LYS A 72 16.11 2.76 4.80
C LYS A 72 15.69 4.08 4.14
N LYS A 73 14.83 4.03 3.12
CA LYS A 73 14.23 5.22 2.49
C LYS A 73 12.76 5.32 2.93
N PHE A 74 12.27 6.54 3.10
CA PHE A 74 10.85 6.78 3.41
C PHE A 74 10.18 7.50 2.25
N VAL A 75 8.93 7.13 1.96
CA VAL A 75 8.08 7.86 1.02
C VAL A 75 6.84 8.30 1.76
N HIS A 76 6.62 9.60 1.78
CA HIS A 76 5.46 10.25 2.33
C HIS A 76 4.56 10.71 1.18
N ILE A 77 3.31 10.29 1.20
CA ILE A 77 2.29 10.67 0.22
C ILE A 77 1.23 11.45 0.97
N GLU A 78 0.95 12.66 0.53
CA GLU A 78 -0.01 13.55 1.16
C GLU A 78 -0.94 14.15 0.10
N SER A 79 -2.23 13.98 0.31
CA SER A 79 -3.28 14.61 -0.49
C SER A 79 -3.65 15.93 0.17
N LEU A 80 -3.39 17.04 -0.49
CA LEU A 80 -3.91 18.35 -0.11
C LEU A 80 -5.24 18.61 -0.84
N ASP A 81 -5.80 19.81 -0.68
CA ASP A 81 -7.06 20.15 -1.36
C ASP A 81 -6.83 20.35 -2.87
N ASP A 82 -5.73 20.99 -3.26
CA ASP A 82 -5.47 21.36 -4.67
C ASP A 82 -4.51 20.40 -5.40
N ASN A 83 -3.64 19.69 -4.67
CA ASN A 83 -2.64 18.81 -5.27
C ASN A 83 -2.25 17.65 -4.36
N LEU A 84 -1.60 16.65 -4.95
CA LEU A 84 -0.92 15.57 -4.25
C LEU A 84 0.58 15.89 -4.14
N ILE A 85 1.13 15.75 -2.95
CA ILE A 85 2.57 15.86 -2.69
C ILE A 85 3.13 14.46 -2.39
N ILE A 86 4.26 14.13 -3.02
CA ILE A 86 5.04 12.94 -2.69
C ILE A 86 6.44 13.38 -2.31
N THR A 87 6.82 13.13 -1.06
CA THR A 87 8.13 13.46 -0.50
C THR A 87 8.89 12.18 -0.21
N LYS A 88 10.12 12.07 -0.71
CA LYS A 88 11.01 10.94 -0.42
C LYS A 88 12.16 11.41 0.45
N PHE A 89 12.39 10.70 1.55
CA PHE A 89 13.48 10.96 2.48
C PHE A 89 14.54 9.87 2.34
N PHE A 90 15.80 10.27 2.37
CA PHE A 90 16.94 9.38 2.21
C PHE A 90 18.07 9.77 3.17
N PRO A 91 18.87 8.78 3.61
CA PRO A 91 20.07 9.06 4.40
C PRO A 91 21.09 9.84 3.55
N GLU A 92 21.89 10.69 4.18
CA GLU A 92 22.82 11.65 3.52
C GLU A 92 23.74 11.00 2.46
N ASP A 93 24.14 9.75 2.67
CA ASP A 93 25.07 9.02 1.80
C ASP A 93 24.42 8.37 0.56
N ASN A 94 23.08 8.45 0.40
CA ASN A 94 22.35 7.73 -0.65
C ASN A 94 21.55 8.69 -1.54
N LYS A 95 22.26 9.39 -2.44
CA LYS A 95 21.70 10.33 -3.42
C LYS A 95 21.10 9.70 -4.67
N ASP A 96 21.08 8.36 -4.77
CA ASP A 96 20.50 7.70 -5.94
C ASP A 96 18.98 7.86 -5.91
N ASP A 97 18.53 8.89 -6.64
CA ASP A 97 17.16 9.33 -6.60
C ASP A 97 16.41 9.06 -7.91
N LYS A 98 15.45 8.16 -7.76
CA LYS A 98 14.48 7.73 -8.76
C LYS A 98 13.13 8.47 -8.61
N LEU A 99 12.99 9.39 -7.66
CA LEU A 99 11.70 10.07 -7.41
C LEU A 99 11.27 10.89 -8.63
N ALA A 100 12.12 11.79 -9.11
CA ALA A 100 11.80 12.64 -10.25
C ALA A 100 11.86 11.89 -11.59
N THR A 101 12.78 10.93 -11.74
CA THR A 101 13.05 10.24 -13.01
C THR A 101 12.17 9.02 -13.26
N GLU A 102 11.77 8.29 -12.22
CA GLU A 102 10.99 7.05 -12.33
C GLU A 102 9.59 7.22 -11.75
N ILE A 103 9.47 7.63 -10.47
CA ILE A 103 8.16 7.69 -9.79
C ILE A 103 7.26 8.75 -10.44
N LYS A 104 7.76 9.97 -10.66
CA LYS A 104 6.97 11.03 -11.29
C LYS A 104 6.53 10.63 -12.71
N ALA A 105 7.46 10.13 -13.53
CA ALA A 105 7.17 9.73 -14.91
C ALA A 105 6.15 8.58 -14.98
N ASN A 106 6.30 7.58 -14.11
CA ASN A 106 5.36 6.47 -14.01
C ASN A 106 3.99 6.94 -13.54
N LEU A 107 3.93 7.80 -12.52
CA LEU A 107 2.66 8.30 -11.99
C LEU A 107 1.88 9.11 -13.03
N GLU A 108 2.53 10.03 -13.75
CA GLU A 108 1.90 10.81 -14.81
C GLU A 108 1.40 9.90 -15.95
N THR A 109 2.20 8.92 -16.37
CA THR A 109 1.80 7.95 -17.40
C THR A 109 0.58 7.14 -16.95
N ARG A 110 0.65 6.57 -15.75
CA ARG A 110 -0.44 5.75 -15.18
C ARG A 110 -1.70 6.57 -14.94
N LYS A 111 -1.56 7.86 -14.58
CA LYS A 111 -2.66 8.80 -14.39
C LYS A 111 -3.42 9.02 -15.70
N LEU A 112 -2.70 9.26 -16.79
CA LEU A 112 -3.28 9.36 -18.14
C LEU A 112 -3.95 8.05 -18.56
N VAL A 113 -3.26 6.92 -18.40
CA VAL A 113 -3.81 5.60 -18.75
C VAL A 113 -5.08 5.28 -17.96
N LEU A 114 -5.10 5.53 -16.65
CA LEU A 114 -6.27 5.27 -15.82
C LEU A 114 -7.45 6.17 -16.21
N SER A 115 -7.19 7.41 -16.62
CA SER A 115 -8.24 8.35 -17.03
C SER A 115 -8.94 7.97 -18.33
N THR A 116 -8.29 7.21 -19.20
CA THR A 116 -8.86 6.73 -20.47
C THR A 116 -9.57 5.39 -20.34
N LYS A 117 -9.44 4.68 -19.21
CA LYS A 117 -10.17 3.42 -19.00
C LYS A 117 -11.65 3.69 -18.77
N GLU A 118 -12.47 2.74 -19.22
CA GLU A 118 -13.91 2.73 -18.92
C GLU A 118 -14.15 2.74 -17.40
N LYS A 119 -15.24 3.37 -16.98
CA LYS A 119 -15.59 3.58 -15.57
C LYS A 119 -15.56 2.27 -14.75
N ASP A 120 -16.07 1.18 -15.31
CA ASP A 120 -16.08 -0.11 -14.63
C ASP A 120 -14.65 -0.64 -14.41
N LEU A 121 -13.84 -0.71 -15.47
CA LEU A 121 -12.45 -1.16 -15.37
C LEU A 121 -11.62 -0.26 -14.45
N LYS A 122 -11.79 1.07 -14.54
CA LYS A 122 -11.17 2.04 -13.63
C LYS A 122 -11.49 1.72 -12.17
N ASN A 123 -12.76 1.48 -11.85
CA ASN A 123 -13.18 1.11 -10.50
C ASN A 123 -12.57 -0.21 -10.04
N GLN A 124 -12.46 -1.20 -10.94
CA GLN A 124 -11.85 -2.48 -10.62
C GLN A 124 -10.34 -2.38 -10.34
N ILE A 125 -9.63 -1.52 -11.07
CA ILE A 125 -8.21 -1.20 -10.83
C ILE A 125 -8.04 -0.54 -9.46
N LEU A 126 -8.83 0.49 -9.16
CA LEU A 126 -8.78 1.19 -7.86
C LEU A 126 -9.12 0.26 -6.69
N LYS A 127 -10.10 -0.64 -6.85
CA LYS A 127 -10.40 -1.66 -5.83
C LYS A 127 -9.27 -2.69 -5.69
N SER A 128 -8.55 -3.02 -6.76
CA SER A 128 -7.35 -3.86 -6.67
C SER A 128 -6.24 -3.17 -5.87
N ILE A 129 -6.04 -1.86 -6.06
CA ILE A 129 -5.10 -1.08 -5.25
C ILE A 129 -5.53 -1.03 -3.77
N LEU A 130 -6.84 -0.94 -3.49
CA LEU A 130 -7.34 -1.05 -2.12
C LEU A 130 -6.97 -2.41 -1.48
N VAL A 131 -7.03 -3.51 -2.23
CA VAL A 131 -6.60 -4.83 -1.74
C VAL A 131 -5.11 -4.83 -1.39
N GLU A 132 -4.27 -4.24 -2.24
CA GLU A 132 -2.83 -4.07 -1.99
C GLU A 132 -2.57 -3.35 -0.67
N ARG A 133 -3.29 -2.24 -0.45
CA ARG A 133 -3.20 -1.43 0.77
C ARG A 133 -3.61 -2.19 2.03
N LYS A 134 -4.67 -2.99 1.94
CA LYS A 134 -5.14 -3.87 3.04
C LYS A 134 -4.13 -4.98 3.35
N LEU A 135 -3.48 -5.55 2.33
CA LEU A 135 -2.41 -6.53 2.52
C LEU A 135 -1.21 -5.92 3.23
N ASP A 136 -0.85 -4.70 2.89
CA ASP A 136 0.23 -3.97 3.55
C ASP A 136 -0.07 -3.62 5.01
N GLU A 137 -1.31 -3.20 5.30
CA GLU A 137 -1.76 -2.99 6.67
C GLU A 137 -1.69 -4.28 7.48
N CYS A 138 -2.16 -5.39 6.93
CA CYS A 138 -2.02 -6.72 7.53
C CYS A 138 -0.55 -7.06 7.80
N ALA A 139 0.34 -6.86 6.82
CA ALA A 139 1.77 -7.12 6.99
C ALA A 139 2.37 -6.25 8.11
N ASN A 140 1.98 -4.98 8.19
CA ASN A 140 2.43 -4.07 9.23
C ASN A 140 2.00 -4.54 10.62
N LEU A 141 0.73 -4.94 10.81
CA LEU A 141 0.21 -5.48 12.07
C LEU A 141 0.96 -6.74 12.51
N VAL A 142 1.24 -7.65 11.57
CA VAL A 142 2.01 -8.88 11.81
C VAL A 142 3.43 -8.55 12.25
N MET A 143 4.09 -7.60 11.59
CA MET A 143 5.44 -7.15 11.98
C MET A 143 5.48 -6.48 13.36
N LEU A 144 4.43 -5.76 13.73
CA LEU A 144 4.28 -5.16 15.07
C LEU A 144 3.87 -6.17 16.13
N LYS A 145 3.58 -7.43 15.75
CA LYS A 145 3.06 -8.47 16.63
C LYS A 145 1.86 -7.95 17.42
N ASP A 146 0.94 -7.27 16.73
CA ASP A 146 -0.29 -6.79 17.34
C ASP A 146 -1.17 -7.98 17.77
N ILE A 147 -2.28 -7.72 18.44
CA ILE A 147 -3.17 -8.78 18.92
C ILE A 147 -3.73 -9.61 17.76
N SER A 148 -3.87 -10.92 17.98
CA SER A 148 -4.32 -11.87 16.95
C SER A 148 -5.65 -11.47 16.33
N ARG A 149 -6.56 -10.88 17.11
CA ARG A 149 -7.85 -10.35 16.63
C ARG A 149 -7.71 -9.34 15.49
N LYS A 150 -6.80 -8.38 15.62
CA LYS A 150 -6.60 -7.34 14.58
C LYS A 150 -6.03 -7.93 13.30
N ILE A 151 -5.12 -8.88 13.42
CA ILE A 151 -4.54 -9.58 12.26
C ILE A 151 -5.59 -10.43 11.57
N TYR A 152 -6.43 -11.15 12.33
CA TYR A 152 -7.57 -11.91 11.79
C TYR A 152 -8.48 -11.01 10.94
N PHE A 153 -8.90 -9.86 11.49
CA PHE A 153 -9.74 -8.92 10.76
C PHE A 153 -9.03 -8.34 9.53
N ALA A 154 -7.76 -7.98 9.63
CA ALA A 154 -7.00 -7.45 8.49
C ALA A 154 -6.87 -8.48 7.34
N ILE A 155 -6.68 -9.77 7.66
CA ILE A 155 -6.70 -10.85 6.66
C ILE A 155 -8.09 -10.97 6.03
N GLY A 156 -9.14 -10.96 6.86
CA GLY A 156 -10.54 -11.01 6.40
C GLY A 156 -10.89 -9.88 5.46
N ASP A 157 -10.55 -8.65 5.83
CA ASP A 157 -10.78 -7.45 5.03
C ASP A 157 -10.08 -7.51 3.68
N ALA A 158 -8.83 -7.96 3.63
CA ALA A 158 -8.10 -8.14 2.38
C ALA A 158 -8.76 -9.21 1.49
N ARG A 159 -9.14 -10.35 2.08
CA ARG A 159 -9.79 -11.47 1.40
C ARG A 159 -11.13 -11.08 0.79
N GLU A 160 -12.01 -10.46 1.58
CA GLU A 160 -13.35 -10.06 1.15
C GLU A 160 -13.29 -8.98 0.07
N SER A 161 -12.40 -8.00 0.23
CA SER A 161 -12.20 -6.95 -0.78
C SER A 161 -11.70 -7.53 -2.10
N ALA A 162 -10.82 -8.53 -2.04
CA ALA A 162 -10.32 -9.21 -3.23
C ALA A 162 -11.40 -10.06 -3.92
N ALA A 163 -12.30 -10.69 -3.15
CA ALA A 163 -13.32 -11.58 -3.68
C ALA A 163 -14.38 -10.88 -4.56
N VAL A 164 -14.53 -9.56 -4.40
CA VAL A 164 -15.55 -8.76 -5.11
C VAL A 164 -14.99 -7.98 -6.30
N VAL A 165 -13.73 -8.20 -6.69
CA VAL A 165 -13.08 -7.49 -7.80
C VAL A 165 -12.92 -8.42 -9.00
N PRO A 166 -13.67 -8.23 -10.10
CA PRO A 166 -13.64 -9.17 -11.22
C PRO A 166 -12.25 -9.32 -11.87
N ILE A 167 -11.50 -8.24 -12.16
CA ILE A 167 -10.14 -8.36 -12.71
C ILE A 167 -9.21 -9.15 -11.79
N PHE A 168 -9.43 -9.10 -10.48
CA PHE A 168 -8.68 -9.89 -9.52
C PHE A 168 -9.09 -11.36 -9.62
N MET A 169 -10.39 -11.65 -9.53
CA MET A 169 -10.91 -13.02 -9.47
C MET A 169 -10.76 -13.79 -10.78
N GLN A 170 -10.71 -13.09 -11.91
CA GLN A 170 -10.50 -13.67 -13.23
C GLN A 170 -9.01 -13.85 -13.58
N ALA A 171 -8.10 -13.23 -12.84
CA ALA A 171 -6.68 -13.34 -13.09
C ALA A 171 -6.14 -14.73 -12.71
N GLU A 172 -5.15 -15.18 -13.46
CA GLU A 172 -4.43 -16.42 -13.16
C GLU A 172 -3.80 -16.36 -11.76
N GLY A 173 -4.04 -17.38 -10.93
CA GLY A 173 -3.53 -17.46 -9.57
C GLY A 173 -4.45 -16.87 -8.49
N ALA A 174 -5.57 -16.23 -8.85
CA ALA A 174 -6.51 -15.66 -7.87
C ALA A 174 -7.06 -16.69 -6.87
N SER A 175 -7.32 -17.91 -7.33
CA SER A 175 -7.77 -19.03 -6.47
C SER A 175 -6.72 -19.42 -5.43
N LEU A 176 -5.44 -19.38 -5.78
CA LEU A 176 -4.34 -19.64 -4.85
C LEU A 176 -4.21 -18.52 -3.80
N VAL A 177 -4.38 -17.26 -4.22
CA VAL A 177 -4.40 -16.12 -3.30
C VAL A 177 -5.54 -16.24 -2.30
N GLN A 178 -6.77 -16.49 -2.79
CA GLN A 178 -7.95 -16.69 -1.94
C GLN A 178 -7.77 -17.87 -0.97
N LEU A 179 -7.21 -18.98 -1.44
CA LEU A 179 -6.90 -20.13 -0.60
C LEU A 179 -5.86 -19.80 0.48
N ALA A 180 -4.79 -19.08 0.13
CA ALA A 180 -3.75 -18.69 1.07
C ALA A 180 -4.30 -17.76 2.16
N LEU A 181 -5.06 -16.73 1.79
CA LEU A 181 -5.72 -15.83 2.75
C LEU A 181 -6.71 -16.59 3.64
N ASN A 182 -7.50 -17.50 3.07
CA ASN A 182 -8.45 -18.31 3.84
C ASN A 182 -7.74 -19.21 4.87
N LYS A 183 -6.64 -19.87 4.47
CA LYS A 183 -5.83 -20.70 5.39
C LYS A 183 -5.29 -19.89 6.57
N TRP A 184 -4.74 -18.70 6.31
CA TRP A 184 -4.24 -17.82 7.36
C TRP A 184 -5.34 -17.24 8.24
N MET A 185 -6.50 -16.93 7.66
CA MET A 185 -7.67 -16.48 8.41
C MET A 185 -8.13 -17.57 9.39
N SER A 186 -8.32 -18.81 8.92
CA SER A 186 -8.69 -19.94 9.78
C SER A 186 -7.64 -20.24 10.84
N MET A 187 -6.35 -20.18 10.50
CA MET A 187 -5.27 -20.35 11.47
C MET A 187 -5.31 -19.28 12.55
N THR A 188 -5.46 -18.01 12.17
CA THR A 188 -5.48 -16.87 13.10
C THR A 188 -6.72 -16.89 13.98
N GLN A 189 -7.85 -17.35 13.46
CA GLN A 189 -9.11 -17.51 14.21
C GLN A 189 -8.96 -18.47 15.40
N ASN A 190 -8.13 -19.51 15.26
CA ASN A 190 -7.90 -20.50 16.31
C ASN A 190 -6.87 -20.06 17.37
N LEU A 191 -6.27 -18.87 17.22
CA LEU A 191 -5.37 -18.32 18.22
C LEU A 191 -6.14 -17.65 19.37
N ASP A 192 -5.43 -17.39 20.46
CA ASP A 192 -5.93 -16.52 21.52
C ASP A 192 -6.01 -15.07 21.01
N GLN A 193 -7.23 -14.56 20.87
CA GLN A 193 -7.54 -13.32 20.14
C GLN A 193 -7.01 -12.06 20.83
N GLU A 194 -6.85 -12.10 22.16
CA GLU A 194 -6.38 -10.96 22.96
C GLU A 194 -4.87 -11.00 23.23
N LYS A 195 -4.19 -12.06 22.79
CA LYS A 195 -2.73 -12.17 22.88
C LYS A 195 -2.02 -11.65 21.63
N PRO A 196 -0.77 -11.15 21.77
CA PRO A 196 0.09 -10.86 20.63
C PRO A 196 0.20 -12.04 19.68
N PHE A 197 0.27 -11.75 18.40
CA PHE A 197 0.44 -12.77 17.38
C PHE A 197 1.72 -13.59 17.59
N PRO A 198 1.67 -14.94 17.51
CA PRO A 198 2.81 -15.78 17.82
C PRO A 198 4.01 -15.51 16.91
N GLU A 199 5.19 -15.29 17.53
CA GLU A 199 6.41 -14.91 16.81
C GLU A 199 6.85 -15.98 15.79
N ASN A 200 6.62 -17.24 16.10
CA ASN A 200 6.95 -18.38 15.22
C ASN A 200 6.09 -18.42 13.94
N LEU A 201 4.92 -17.78 13.93
CA LEU A 201 4.02 -17.73 12.76
C LEU A 201 4.28 -16.50 11.87
N VAL A 202 4.92 -15.46 12.41
CA VAL A 202 5.23 -14.20 11.68
C VAL A 202 5.93 -14.45 10.34
N PRO A 203 7.03 -15.23 10.25
CA PRO A 203 7.72 -15.42 8.98
C PRO A 203 6.86 -16.09 7.90
N GLY A 204 6.01 -17.04 8.29
CA GLY A 204 5.13 -17.76 7.38
C GLY A 204 4.08 -16.84 6.77
N LEU A 205 3.41 -16.04 7.60
CA LEU A 205 2.36 -15.13 7.15
C LEU A 205 2.95 -14.02 6.28
N LEU A 206 4.05 -13.38 6.72
CA LEU A 206 4.71 -12.34 5.94
C LEU A 206 5.17 -12.86 4.57
N LYS A 207 5.72 -14.09 4.50
CA LYS A 207 6.10 -14.69 3.22
C LYS A 207 4.91 -14.78 2.26
N ASN A 208 3.76 -15.26 2.71
CA ASN A 208 2.58 -15.34 1.84
C ASN A 208 2.02 -13.96 1.48
N LEU A 209 1.96 -13.02 2.42
CA LEU A 209 1.52 -11.65 2.12
C LEU A 209 2.42 -10.98 1.07
N MET A 210 3.74 -11.16 1.14
CA MET A 210 4.67 -10.61 0.15
C MET A 210 4.53 -11.27 -1.22
N GLN A 211 4.25 -12.58 -1.28
CA GLN A 211 3.98 -13.28 -2.53
C GLN A 211 2.68 -12.77 -3.19
N ILE A 212 1.63 -12.60 -2.40
CA ILE A 212 0.35 -12.06 -2.86
C ILE A 212 0.52 -10.61 -3.32
N LYS A 213 1.22 -9.78 -2.54
CA LYS A 213 1.54 -8.40 -2.89
C LYS A 213 2.27 -8.32 -4.22
N LYS A 214 3.31 -9.15 -4.42
CA LYS A 214 4.05 -9.21 -5.70
C LYS A 214 3.12 -9.52 -6.87
N TRP A 215 2.29 -10.54 -6.72
CA TRP A 215 1.33 -10.94 -7.76
C TRP A 215 0.34 -9.82 -8.08
N LEU A 216 -0.20 -9.16 -7.04
CA LEU A 216 -1.19 -8.10 -7.18
C LEU A 216 -0.59 -6.83 -7.81
N LEU A 217 0.62 -6.44 -7.39
CA LEU A 217 1.35 -5.32 -7.99
C LEU A 217 1.54 -5.53 -9.50
N ASN A 218 1.90 -6.75 -9.89
CA ASN A 218 2.04 -7.11 -11.30
C ASN A 218 0.69 -7.04 -12.04
N LEU A 219 -0.37 -7.63 -11.48
CA LEU A 219 -1.71 -7.58 -12.06
C LEU A 219 -2.14 -6.12 -12.33
N ILE A 220 -2.06 -5.25 -11.32
CA ILE A 220 -2.43 -3.84 -11.46
C ILE A 220 -1.55 -3.15 -12.52
N SER A 221 -0.23 -3.36 -12.48
CA SER A 221 0.71 -2.77 -13.43
C SER A 221 0.39 -3.18 -14.87
N THR A 222 0.00 -4.44 -15.13
CA THR A 222 -0.40 -4.88 -16.49
C THR A 222 -1.63 -4.18 -17.05
N HIS A 223 -2.46 -3.55 -16.21
CA HIS A 223 -3.61 -2.77 -16.63
C HIS A 223 -3.31 -1.26 -16.74
N LEU A 224 -2.22 -0.80 -16.11
CA LEU A 224 -1.79 0.60 -16.10
C LEU A 224 -0.63 0.89 -17.08
N GLU A 225 0.04 -0.14 -17.58
CA GLU A 225 1.18 -0.04 -18.52
C GLU A 225 0.82 -0.52 -19.94
N LYS A 226 -0.46 -0.85 -20.17
CA LYS A 226 -1.06 -1.14 -21.48
C LYS A 226 -2.02 -0.04 -21.90
#